data_AF-J9FHU1-F1
#
_entry.id   AF-J9FHU1-F1
#
_cell.length_a   1.000
_cell.length_b   1.000
_cell.length_c   1.000
_cell.angle_alpha   90.00
_cell.angle_beta   90.00
_cell.angle_gamma   90.00
#
_symmetry.space_group_name_H-M   'P 1'
#
loop_
_entity.id
_entity.type
_entity.pdbx_description
1 polymer ?
#
loop_
_entity_poly.entity_id
_entity_poly.type
_entity_poly.pdbx_seq_one_letter_code
_entity_poly.pdbx_strand_id
1 'polypeptide(L)'
;MKRIRCPKCDEVITFDETLYEPGRTLVFDCPSCHKQFKIRVAPLKEEEEEPQCYGKLVVIENAFHYKQEIPLYLGENVVGRYVKGTKANAAIKTVDPSIDTTHCVITVKDKKGKVTFTLRDAPSCTGTFLMNTILGPKEQVLLEEGAIITIGATTMILRLHDEEDEA
;
A
#
# COMPACT_ATOMS: atom_id res chain seq x y z
N MET A 1 -8.02 23.86 0.83
CA MET A 1 -8.11 24.01 2.30
C MET A 1 -7.41 22.87 3.03
N LYS A 2 -6.27 23.13 3.69
CA LYS A 2 -5.59 22.16 4.57
C LYS A 2 -5.83 22.51 6.04
N ARG A 3 -5.72 21.50 6.92
CA ARG A 3 -5.85 21.62 8.37
C ARG A 3 -4.50 21.35 9.02
N ILE A 4 -4.05 22.26 9.89
CA ILE A 4 -2.84 22.10 10.70
C ILE A 4 -3.24 22.08 12.17
N ARG A 5 -2.48 21.35 13.01
CA ARG A 5 -2.70 21.35 14.45
C ARG A 5 -1.63 22.18 15.14
N CYS A 6 -2.04 22.96 16.14
CA CYS A 6 -1.09 23.71 16.96
C CYS A 6 -0.21 22.74 17.78
N PRO A 7 1.13 22.85 17.73
CA PRO A 7 2.03 21.95 18.48
C PRO A 7 1.97 22.11 20.01
N LYS A 8 1.21 23.08 20.55
CA LYS A 8 1.09 23.34 21.99
C LYS A 8 -0.27 22.99 22.58
N CYS A 9 -1.37 23.22 21.86
CA CYS A 9 -2.73 23.02 22.37
C CYS A 9 -3.59 22.11 21.49
N ASP A 10 -3.01 21.56 20.41
CA ASP A 10 -3.68 20.70 19.42
C ASP A 10 -4.89 21.32 18.69
N GLU A 11 -5.10 22.62 18.85
CA GLU A 11 -6.16 23.38 18.17
C GLU A 11 -6.01 23.28 16.64
N VAL A 12 -7.13 23.04 15.94
CA VAL A 12 -7.16 22.88 14.49
C VAL A 12 -7.26 24.24 13.82
N ILE A 13 -6.25 24.59 13.03
CA ILE A 13 -6.20 25.82 12.25
C ILE A 13 -6.37 25.46 10.77
N THR A 14 -7.36 26.06 10.12
CA THR A 14 -7.60 25.90 8.68
C THR A 14 -6.87 26.98 7.92
N PHE A 15 -6.13 26.61 6.86
CA PHE A 15 -5.53 27.59 5.96
C PHE A 15 -5.69 27.14 4.51
N ASP A 16 -5.70 28.11 3.60
CA ASP A 16 -5.74 27.84 2.18
C ASP A 16 -4.33 27.86 1.59
N GLU A 17 -3.89 26.69 1.13
CA GLU A 17 -2.51 26.48 0.64
C GLU A 17 -2.31 27.09 -0.75
N THR A 18 -3.40 27.28 -1.51
CA THR A 18 -3.41 27.92 -2.84
C THR A 18 -2.98 29.38 -2.82
N LEU A 19 -3.04 30.04 -1.66
CA LEU A 19 -2.62 31.43 -1.46
C LEU A 19 -1.10 31.58 -1.28
N TYR A 20 -0.35 30.47 -1.19
CA TYR A 20 1.07 30.50 -0.84
C TYR A 20 1.93 29.71 -1.83
N GLU A 21 3.07 30.30 -2.22
CA GLU A 21 4.04 29.66 -3.11
C GLU A 21 4.66 28.41 -2.43
N PRO A 22 4.76 27.27 -3.15
CA PRO A 22 5.38 26.06 -2.63
C PRO A 22 6.84 26.31 -2.25
N GLY A 23 7.29 25.75 -1.11
CA GLY A 23 8.67 25.90 -0.64
C GLY A 23 8.92 27.06 0.34
N ARG A 24 7.96 27.97 0.55
CA ARG A 24 8.06 29.00 1.61
C ARG A 24 7.77 28.43 3.00
N THR A 25 8.45 28.99 4.00
CA THR A 25 8.16 28.73 5.41
C THR A 25 7.11 29.74 5.88
N LEU A 26 5.92 29.26 6.19
CA LEU A 26 4.82 30.05 6.74
C LEU A 26 4.94 30.09 8.26
N VAL A 27 4.71 31.27 8.84
CA VAL A 27 4.63 31.46 10.29
C VAL A 27 3.14 31.54 10.65
N PHE A 28 2.68 30.62 11.49
CA PHE A 28 1.31 30.58 12.00
C PHE A 28 1.28 31.02 13.46
N ASP A 29 0.28 31.82 13.82
CA ASP A 29 -0.04 32.17 15.20
C ASP A 29 -1.30 31.39 15.62
N CYS A 30 -1.22 30.66 16.74
CA CYS A 30 -2.35 29.90 17.23
C CYS A 30 -3.36 30.83 17.93
N PRO A 31 -4.65 30.86 17.51
CA PRO A 31 -5.66 31.73 18.12
C PRO A 31 -5.97 31.39 19.58
N SER A 32 -5.74 30.15 20.00
CA SER A 32 -6.05 29.66 21.35
C SER A 32 -4.91 29.88 22.35
N CYS A 33 -3.65 29.69 21.92
CA CYS A 33 -2.50 29.72 22.84
C CYS A 33 -1.41 30.74 22.47
N HIS A 34 -1.64 31.55 21.43
CA HIS A 34 -0.76 32.59 20.86
C HIS A 34 0.67 32.14 20.60
N LYS A 35 0.86 30.83 20.39
CA LYS A 35 2.17 30.29 20.07
C LYS A 35 2.41 30.41 18.58
N GLN A 36 3.51 31.06 18.24
CA GLN A 36 4.01 31.12 16.87
C GLN A 36 4.77 29.82 16.53
N PHE A 37 4.45 29.23 15.38
CA PHE A 37 5.13 28.06 14.87
C PHE A 37 5.28 28.14 13.35
N LYS A 38 6.30 27.45 12.83
CA LYS A 38 6.68 27.50 11.42
C LYS A 38 6.28 26.21 10.74
N ILE A 39 5.56 26.29 9.62
CA ILE A 39 5.28 25.17 8.73
C ILE A 39 5.94 25.46 7.40
N ARG A 40 6.73 24.49 6.91
CA ARG A 40 7.23 24.52 5.54
C ARG A 40 6.17 23.92 4.63
N VAL A 41 5.67 24.70 3.68
CA VAL A 41 4.80 24.18 2.63
C VAL A 41 5.67 23.27 1.77
N ALA A 42 5.41 21.97 1.81
CA ALA A 42 6.08 21.03 0.93
C ALA A 42 5.79 21.45 -0.52
N PRO A 43 6.74 21.32 -1.46
CA PRO A 43 6.41 21.49 -2.87
C PRO A 43 5.19 20.62 -3.18
N LEU A 44 4.23 21.17 -3.93
CA LEU A 44 3.25 20.36 -4.63
C LEU A 44 4.08 19.31 -5.36
N LYS A 45 4.01 18.05 -4.91
CA LYS A 45 4.55 16.97 -5.72
C LYS A 45 3.88 17.14 -7.07
N GLU A 46 4.67 17.29 -8.12
CA GLU A 46 4.20 17.13 -9.48
C GLU A 46 3.30 15.88 -9.49
N GLU A 47 2.17 15.96 -10.18
CA GLU A 47 1.28 14.83 -10.44
C GLU A 47 2.12 13.78 -11.19
N GLU A 48 2.93 13.02 -10.45
CA GLU A 48 3.48 11.75 -10.91
C GLU A 48 2.24 10.96 -11.28
N GLU A 49 2.04 10.74 -12.58
CA GLU A 49 0.96 9.91 -13.13
C GLU A 49 0.83 8.69 -12.22
N GLU A 50 -0.36 8.53 -11.61
CA GLU A 50 -0.57 7.42 -10.68
C GLU A 50 -0.17 6.13 -11.41
N PRO A 51 0.74 5.33 -10.83
CA PRO A 51 1.29 4.19 -11.54
C PRO A 51 0.15 3.27 -11.96
N GLN A 52 0.10 2.93 -13.24
CA GLN A 52 -0.98 2.11 -13.80
C GLN A 52 -1.14 0.83 -12.98
N CYS A 53 -2.35 0.64 -12.45
CA CYS A 53 -2.73 -0.54 -11.69
C CYS A 53 -3.08 -1.67 -12.66
N TYR A 54 -2.49 -2.84 -12.48
CA TYR A 54 -2.73 -4.00 -13.35
C TYR A 54 -3.69 -5.02 -12.71
N GLY A 55 -3.92 -4.89 -11.40
CA GLY A 55 -4.80 -5.76 -10.62
C GLY A 55 -4.70 -5.39 -9.15
N LYS A 56 -5.45 -6.09 -8.31
CA LYS A 56 -5.44 -5.89 -6.87
C LYS A 56 -5.55 -7.20 -6.11
N LEU A 57 -4.98 -7.22 -4.91
CA LEU A 57 -5.24 -8.25 -3.92
C LEU A 57 -6.37 -7.79 -3.01
N VAL A 58 -7.46 -8.53 -2.99
CA VAL A 58 -8.54 -8.36 -2.01
C VAL A 58 -8.19 -9.21 -0.80
N VAL A 59 -7.73 -8.55 0.26
CA VAL A 59 -7.38 -9.17 1.54
C VAL A 59 -8.66 -9.34 2.35
N ILE A 60 -8.99 -10.58 2.68
CA ILE A 60 -10.22 -10.94 3.40
C ILE A 60 -10.05 -10.63 4.89
N GLU A 61 -11.06 -9.98 5.47
CA GLU A 61 -11.09 -9.65 6.90
C GLU A 61 -10.94 -10.90 7.79
N ASN A 62 -10.19 -10.77 8.88
CA ASN A 62 -10.06 -11.77 9.92
C ASN A 62 -9.86 -11.11 11.30
N ALA A 63 -9.52 -11.91 12.31
CA ALA A 63 -9.30 -11.42 13.67
C ALA A 63 -8.12 -10.44 13.85
N PHE A 64 -7.20 -10.36 12.88
CA PHE A 64 -5.97 -9.56 12.96
C PHE A 64 -6.00 -8.28 12.11
N HIS A 65 -6.96 -8.14 11.21
CA HIS A 65 -7.13 -6.96 10.37
C HIS A 65 -8.50 -6.90 9.68
N TYR A 66 -8.92 -5.68 9.35
CA TYR A 66 -10.05 -5.43 8.46
C TYR A 66 -9.75 -5.81 7.01
N LYS A 67 -10.79 -5.88 6.19
CA LYS A 67 -10.68 -5.99 4.72
C LYS A 67 -9.76 -4.88 4.17
N GLN A 68 -8.86 -5.25 3.27
CA GLN A 68 -7.96 -4.32 2.58
C GLN A 68 -7.91 -4.64 1.08
N GLU A 69 -7.71 -3.64 0.24
CA GLU A 69 -7.44 -3.81 -1.18
C GLU A 69 -6.05 -3.25 -1.48
N ILE A 70 -5.17 -4.08 -2.03
CA ILE A 70 -3.77 -3.73 -2.28
C ILE A 70 -3.57 -3.73 -3.79
N PRO A 71 -3.30 -2.57 -4.42
CA PRO A 71 -3.04 -2.51 -5.85
C PRO A 71 -1.72 -3.20 -6.20
N LEU A 72 -1.68 -3.78 -7.40
CA LEU A 72 -0.51 -4.45 -7.97
C LEU A 72 -0.05 -3.66 -9.19
N TYR A 73 1.23 -3.30 -9.18
CA TYR A 73 1.87 -2.52 -10.23
C TYR A 73 2.85 -3.37 -11.02
N LEU A 74 3.30 -2.87 -12.18
CA LEU A 74 4.33 -3.50 -12.99
C LEU A 74 5.60 -3.78 -12.16
N GLY A 75 6.18 -4.97 -12.31
CA GLY A 75 7.38 -5.39 -11.58
C GLY A 75 7.09 -6.21 -10.33
N GLU A 76 8.00 -6.14 -9.34
CA GLU A 76 7.89 -6.92 -8.10
C GLU A 76 7.04 -6.20 -7.04
N ASN A 77 5.92 -6.83 -6.66
CA ASN A 77 5.07 -6.43 -5.55
C ASN A 77 5.39 -7.32 -4.36
N VAL A 78 6.11 -6.77 -3.39
CA VAL A 78 6.54 -7.45 -2.18
C VAL A 78 5.42 -7.37 -1.15
N VAL A 79 4.82 -8.52 -0.87
CA VAL A 79 3.69 -8.69 0.03
C VAL A 79 4.19 -9.19 1.38
N GLY A 80 3.66 -8.61 2.45
CA GLY A 80 4.01 -8.96 3.82
C GLY A 80 3.39 -7.98 4.81
N ARG A 81 3.79 -8.05 6.06
CA ARG A 81 3.29 -7.18 7.12
C ARG A 81 3.84 -5.75 6.98
N TYR A 82 2.97 -4.76 7.07
CA TYR A 82 3.37 -3.35 7.09
C TYR A 82 4.20 -3.02 8.33
N VAL A 83 5.45 -2.63 8.11
CA VAL A 83 6.34 -2.08 9.13
C VAL A 83 6.94 -0.79 8.59
N LYS A 84 6.91 0.27 9.40
CA LYS A 84 7.44 1.58 8.99
C LYS A 84 8.94 1.46 8.66
N GLY A 85 9.30 1.80 7.43
CA GLY A 85 10.69 1.75 6.95
C GLY A 85 11.12 0.44 6.26
N THR A 86 10.22 -0.55 6.10
CA THR A 86 10.51 -1.74 5.28
C THR A 86 10.28 -1.48 3.79
N LYS A 87 10.87 -2.35 2.96
CA LYS A 87 10.79 -2.27 1.49
C LYS A 87 9.50 -2.86 0.88
N ALA A 88 8.61 -3.44 1.69
CA ALA A 88 7.35 -3.99 1.20
C ALA A 88 6.48 -2.87 0.61
N ASN A 89 6.20 -2.94 -0.70
CA ASN A 89 5.38 -1.97 -1.43
C ASN A 89 3.90 -2.40 -1.51
N ALA A 90 3.60 -3.70 -1.34
CA ALA A 90 2.26 -4.27 -1.30
C ALA A 90 1.94 -4.83 0.10
N ALA A 91 2.18 -4.01 1.12
CA ALA A 91 2.12 -4.45 2.52
C ALA A 91 0.70 -4.43 3.11
N ILE A 92 0.40 -5.43 3.94
CA ILE A 92 -0.86 -5.60 4.65
C ILE A 92 -0.73 -4.97 6.04
N LYS A 93 -1.68 -4.12 6.44
CA LYS A 93 -1.77 -3.65 7.82
C LYS A 93 -2.43 -4.76 8.65
N THR A 94 -1.61 -5.52 9.38
CA THR A 94 -2.04 -6.65 10.19
C THR A 94 -1.21 -6.74 11.47
N VAL A 95 -1.82 -7.22 12.54
CA VAL A 95 -1.12 -7.59 13.79
C VAL A 95 -0.83 -9.09 13.89
N ASP A 96 -1.07 -9.84 12.81
CA ASP A 96 -0.76 -11.27 12.74
C ASP A 96 0.75 -11.51 12.90
N PRO A 97 1.20 -12.27 13.92
CA PRO A 97 2.61 -12.59 14.11
C PRO A 97 3.14 -13.59 13.09
N SER A 98 2.27 -14.35 12.42
CA SER A 98 2.65 -15.39 11.46
C SER A 98 2.97 -14.86 10.05
N ILE A 99 2.77 -13.55 9.81
CA ILE A 99 3.10 -12.88 8.56
C ILE A 99 4.43 -12.13 8.70
N ASP A 100 5.40 -12.54 7.88
CA ASP A 100 6.69 -11.88 7.76
C ASP A 100 6.57 -10.51 7.08
N THR A 101 7.56 -9.64 7.30
CA THR A 101 7.61 -8.32 6.66
C THR A 101 7.78 -8.41 5.14
N THR A 102 8.49 -9.44 4.68
CA THR A 102 8.62 -9.82 3.27
C THR A 102 8.26 -11.30 3.20
N HIS A 103 7.02 -11.62 2.84
CA HIS A 103 6.49 -12.98 2.94
C HIS A 103 6.41 -13.66 1.59
N CYS A 104 5.87 -12.96 0.60
CA CYS A 104 5.83 -13.43 -0.77
C CYS A 104 6.02 -12.27 -1.74
N VAL A 105 6.28 -12.60 -3.01
CA VAL A 105 6.39 -11.61 -4.08
C VAL A 105 5.46 -12.00 -5.21
N ILE A 106 4.63 -11.05 -5.63
CA ILE A 106 3.86 -11.13 -6.87
C ILE A 106 4.56 -10.29 -7.92
N THR A 107 5.04 -10.92 -8.98
CA THR A 107 5.63 -10.22 -10.11
C THR A 107 4.58 -10.03 -11.20
N VAL A 108 4.34 -8.78 -11.57
CA VAL A 108 3.51 -8.41 -12.72
C VAL A 108 4.42 -8.12 -13.90
N LYS A 109 4.17 -8.79 -15.02
CA LYS A 109 4.88 -8.55 -16.28
C LYS A 109 3.88 -8.27 -17.37
N ASP A 110 4.06 -7.18 -18.09
CA ASP A 110 3.40 -6.93 -19.36
C ASP A 110 4.36 -7.26 -20.51
N LYS A 111 3.94 -8.16 -21.39
CA LYS A 111 4.61 -8.42 -22.67
C LYS A 111 3.63 -8.17 -23.80
N LYS A 112 3.74 -7.01 -24.46
CA LYS A 112 2.94 -6.61 -25.64
C LYS A 112 1.43 -6.60 -25.37
N GLY A 113 1.01 -6.08 -24.21
CA GLY A 113 -0.38 -6.02 -23.78
C GLY A 113 -0.90 -7.29 -23.11
N LYS A 114 -0.07 -8.33 -23.00
CA LYS A 114 -0.41 -9.53 -22.22
C LYS A 114 0.21 -9.43 -20.83
N VAL A 115 -0.64 -9.12 -19.86
CA VAL A 115 -0.29 -9.05 -18.45
C VAL A 115 -0.25 -10.47 -17.86
N THR A 116 0.80 -10.75 -17.09
CA THR A 116 0.98 -12.03 -16.39
C THR A 116 1.37 -11.78 -14.95
N PHE A 117 0.79 -12.57 -14.04
CA PHE A 117 1.01 -12.50 -12.61
C PHE A 117 1.69 -13.79 -12.17
N THR A 118 2.85 -13.68 -11.52
CA THR A 118 3.54 -14.85 -10.97
C THR A 118 3.77 -14.69 -9.48
N LEU A 119 3.45 -15.71 -8.70
CA LEU A 119 3.67 -15.77 -7.26
C LEU A 119 4.92 -16.58 -6.94
N ARG A 120 5.71 -16.09 -5.99
CA ARG A 120 6.80 -16.83 -5.34
C ARG A 120 6.84 -16.55 -3.84
N ASP A 121 7.29 -17.53 -3.07
CA ASP A 121 7.61 -17.34 -1.66
C ASP A 121 8.88 -16.47 -1.49
N ALA A 122 8.93 -15.67 -0.43
CA ALA A 122 10.05 -14.80 -0.08
C ALA A 122 10.66 -15.22 1.27
N PRO A 123 11.55 -16.23 1.23
CA PRO A 123 11.81 -17.19 2.32
C PRO A 123 10.99 -16.97 3.60
N SER A 124 9.68 -17.20 3.53
CA SER A 124 8.78 -16.96 4.66
C SER A 124 8.92 -18.03 5.75
N CYS A 125 8.60 -17.67 6.99
CA CYS A 125 8.66 -18.58 8.13
C CYS A 125 7.51 -19.60 8.13
N THR A 126 6.33 -19.21 7.64
CA THR A 126 5.11 -20.03 7.70
C THR A 126 4.64 -20.58 6.35
N GLY A 127 5.31 -20.17 5.26
CA GLY A 127 5.02 -20.65 3.91
C GLY A 127 3.92 -19.86 3.21
N THR A 128 4.05 -19.77 1.89
CA THR A 128 3.03 -19.21 1.01
C THR A 128 2.24 -20.32 0.31
N PHE A 129 0.91 -20.23 0.34
CA PHE A 129 0.01 -21.23 -0.21
C PHE A 129 -0.83 -20.67 -1.37
N LEU A 130 -0.98 -21.43 -2.45
CA LEU A 130 -1.92 -21.19 -3.55
C LEU A 130 -2.97 -22.31 -3.54
N MET A 131 -4.26 -21.98 -3.38
CA MET A 131 -5.37 -22.97 -3.33
C MET A 131 -5.07 -24.18 -2.42
N ASN A 132 -4.50 -23.92 -1.24
CA ASN A 132 -4.06 -24.90 -0.22
C ASN A 132 -2.77 -25.69 -0.54
N THR A 133 -2.10 -25.42 -1.66
CA THR A 133 -0.80 -26.02 -1.97
C THR A 133 0.33 -25.07 -1.59
N ILE A 134 1.25 -25.52 -0.73
CA ILE A 134 2.43 -24.74 -0.36
C ILE A 134 3.40 -24.63 -1.54
N LEU A 135 3.97 -23.46 -1.74
CA LEU A 135 5.04 -23.25 -2.72
C LEU A 135 6.35 -23.85 -2.23
N GLY A 136 7.03 -24.57 -3.11
CA GLY A 136 8.35 -25.10 -2.89
C GLY A 136 9.44 -24.02 -2.93
N PRO A 137 10.67 -24.36 -2.49
CA PRO A 137 11.79 -23.44 -2.52
C PRO A 137 12.08 -22.94 -3.94
N LYS A 138 12.08 -21.62 -4.13
CA LYS A 138 12.29 -20.94 -5.44
C LYS A 138 11.24 -21.27 -6.50
N GLU A 139 10.12 -21.90 -6.12
CA GLU A 139 9.02 -22.14 -7.04
C GLU A 139 8.39 -20.81 -7.47
N GLN A 140 8.01 -20.73 -8.74
CA GLN A 140 7.21 -19.64 -9.29
C GLN A 140 6.01 -20.23 -10.01
N VAL A 141 4.82 -19.79 -9.61
CA VAL A 141 3.56 -20.23 -10.20
C VAL A 141 2.85 -19.08 -10.87
N LEU A 142 2.13 -19.36 -11.95
CA LEU A 142 1.26 -18.38 -12.60
C LEU A 142 -0.03 -18.23 -11.76
N LEU A 143 -0.50 -17.01 -11.60
CA LEU A 143 -1.79 -16.71 -11.00
C LEU A 143 -2.82 -16.38 -12.07
N GLU A 144 -4.05 -16.82 -11.84
CA GLU A 144 -5.22 -16.54 -12.66
C GLU A 144 -6.22 -15.67 -11.87
N GLU A 145 -7.22 -15.10 -12.56
CA GLU A 145 -8.30 -14.36 -11.91
C GLU A 145 -8.96 -15.21 -10.82
N GLY A 146 -9.16 -14.62 -9.64
CA GLY A 146 -9.74 -15.31 -8.49
C GLY A 146 -8.78 -16.26 -7.78
N ALA A 147 -7.49 -16.27 -8.11
CA ALA A 147 -6.50 -17.08 -7.39
C ALA A 147 -6.50 -16.77 -5.88
N ILE A 148 -6.60 -17.82 -5.06
CA ILE A 148 -6.62 -17.71 -3.59
C ILE A 148 -5.23 -17.97 -3.05
N ILE A 149 -4.67 -16.95 -2.41
CA ILE A 149 -3.35 -16.97 -1.80
C ILE A 149 -3.54 -16.91 -0.29
N THR A 150 -2.87 -17.78 0.46
CA THR A 150 -2.89 -17.77 1.93
C THR A 150 -1.48 -17.64 2.48
N ILE A 151 -1.31 -16.71 3.41
CA ILE A 151 -0.07 -16.46 4.15
C ILE A 151 -0.42 -16.25 5.62
N GLY A 152 0.23 -16.97 6.55
CA GLY A 152 -0.18 -16.95 7.95
C GLY A 152 -1.67 -17.28 8.13
N ALA A 153 -2.41 -16.43 8.86
CA ALA A 153 -3.88 -16.53 8.98
C ALA A 153 -4.66 -15.68 7.95
N THR A 154 -3.98 -15.10 6.96
CA THR A 154 -4.56 -14.15 6.01
C THR A 154 -4.79 -14.79 4.65
N THR A 155 -5.99 -14.62 4.13
CA THR A 155 -6.39 -15.03 2.78
C THR A 155 -6.53 -13.81 1.88
N MET A 156 -5.99 -13.90 0.67
CA MET A 156 -6.04 -12.87 -0.35
C MET A 156 -6.57 -13.46 -1.65
N ILE A 157 -7.38 -12.70 -2.37
CA ILE A 157 -7.91 -13.07 -3.68
C ILE A 157 -7.32 -12.12 -4.72
N LEU A 158 -6.68 -12.67 -5.76
CA LEU A 158 -6.26 -11.88 -6.91
C LEU A 158 -7.49 -11.46 -7.72
N ARG A 159 -7.59 -10.15 -7.98
CA ARG A 159 -8.52 -9.55 -8.94
C ARG A 159 -7.72 -8.85 -10.03
N LEU A 160 -7.87 -9.27 -11.26
CA LEU A 160 -7.31 -8.59 -12.42
C LEU A 160 -8.03 -7.25 -12.62
N HIS A 161 -7.31 -6.28 -13.17
CA HIS A 161 -7.94 -5.04 -13.58
C HIS A 161 -8.58 -5.27 -14.95
N ASP A 162 -9.90 -5.44 -14.97
CA ASP A 162 -10.67 -5.45 -16.21
C ASP A 162 -11.01 -4.00 -16.56
N GLU A 163 -10.75 -3.59 -17.81
CA GLU A 163 -11.07 -2.25 -18.34
C GLU A 163 -12.60 -1.97 -18.37
N GLU A 164 -13.45 -2.91 -17.93
CA GLU A 164 -14.91 -2.81 -17.97
C GLU A 164 -15.54 -2.07 -16.77
N ASP A 165 -14.78 -1.73 -15.73
CA ASP A 165 -15.30 -1.09 -14.51
C ASP A 165 -15.41 0.46 -14.57
N GLU A 166 -15.23 1.09 -15.74
CA GLU A 166 -15.40 2.56 -15.93
C GLU A 166 -16.70 2.97 -16.66
N ALA A 167 -17.79 2.19 -16.55
CA ALA A 167 -19.10 2.51 -17.14
C ALA A 167 -20.08 3.22 -16.18
#